data_AF-A0A328SUE8-F1
#
_entry.id   AF-A0A328SUE8-F1
#
_cell.length_a   1.000
_cell.length_b   1.000
_cell.length_c   1.000
_cell.angle_alpha   90.00
_cell.angle_beta   90.00
_cell.angle_gamma   90.00
#
_symmetry.space_group_name_H-M   'P 1'
#
loop_
_entity.id
_entity.type
_entity.pdbx_description
1 polymer ?
#
loop_
_entity_poly.entity_id
_entity_poly.type
_entity_poly.pdbx_seq_one_letter_code
_entity_poly.pdbx_strand_id
1 'polypeptide(L)'
;MSERDDKIDDVIKQIDEYGSKFLRLQFSDIHGTPKSMAVSLKKPDDAEDVINDGLLFDGSSVPGFTAINNSDLALKPDLDTFSTLPWRPEDKGTCRFICDVYNTDGTHFEGDPRGVLK
;
A
#
# COMPACT_ATOMS: atom_id res chain seq x y z
N MET A 1 3.59 -23.17 -7.88
CA MET A 1 3.22 -21.74 -7.82
C MET A 1 2.33 -21.60 -6.61
N SER A 2 2.66 -20.66 -5.73
CA SER A 2 1.86 -20.40 -4.52
C SER A 2 0.59 -19.66 -4.92
N GLU A 3 -0.53 -19.86 -4.21
CA GLU A 3 -1.80 -19.14 -4.46
C GLU A 3 -1.62 -17.60 -4.41
N ARG A 4 -0.60 -17.14 -3.67
CA ARG A 4 -0.18 -15.74 -3.61
C ARG A 4 0.44 -15.24 -4.92
N ASP A 5 1.26 -16.04 -5.57
CA ASP A 5 1.96 -15.64 -6.80
C ASP A 5 0.94 -15.45 -7.93
N ASP A 6 -0.05 -16.34 -8.02
CA ASP A 6 -1.13 -16.23 -9.01
C ASP A 6 -1.97 -14.95 -8.82
N LYS A 7 -2.20 -14.52 -7.57
CA LYS A 7 -2.88 -13.24 -7.27
C LYS A 7 -2.04 -12.03 -7.66
N ILE A 8 -0.73 -12.08 -7.46
CA ILE A 8 0.19 -11.00 -7.84
C ILE A 8 0.18 -10.84 -9.36
N ASP A 9 0.27 -11.94 -10.09
CA ASP A 9 0.19 -11.94 -11.56
C ASP A 9 -1.12 -11.33 -12.07
N ASP A 10 -2.25 -11.64 -11.43
CA ASP A 10 -3.55 -11.07 -11.79
C ASP A 10 -3.61 -9.56 -11.55
N VAL A 11 -3.09 -9.09 -10.42
CA VAL A 11 -2.98 -7.65 -10.12
C VAL A 11 -2.11 -6.93 -11.15
N ILE A 12 -0.95 -7.49 -11.50
CA ILE A 12 -0.03 -6.88 -12.46
C ILE A 12 -0.70 -6.74 -13.83
N LYS A 13 -1.41 -7.77 -14.28
CA LYS A 13 -2.22 -7.71 -15.51
C LYS A 13 -3.28 -6.61 -15.43
N GLN A 14 -4.02 -6.52 -14.33
CA GLN A 14 -5.03 -5.47 -14.17
C GLN A 14 -4.42 -4.05 -14.16
N ILE A 15 -3.21 -3.88 -13.60
CA ILE A 15 -2.48 -2.60 -13.62
C ILE A 15 -2.08 -2.24 -15.06
N ASP A 16 -1.60 -3.20 -15.83
CA ASP A 16 -1.19 -3.00 -17.23
C ASP A 16 -2.39 -2.71 -18.14
N GLU A 17 -3.46 -3.50 -18.03
CA GLU A 17 -4.71 -3.32 -18.78
C GLU A 17 -5.35 -1.95 -18.51
N TYR A 18 -5.29 -1.48 -17.27
CA TYR A 18 -5.82 -0.16 -16.88
C TYR A 18 -4.86 1.00 -17.22
N GLY A 19 -3.64 0.72 -17.69
CA GLY A 19 -2.63 1.74 -18.00
C GLY A 19 -2.20 2.55 -16.77
N SER A 20 -2.21 1.92 -15.59
CA SER A 20 -1.95 2.61 -14.33
C SER A 20 -0.49 3.03 -14.20
N LYS A 21 -0.24 4.34 -14.08
CA LYS A 21 1.10 4.90 -13.85
C LYS A 21 1.42 5.11 -12.37
N PHE A 22 0.38 5.06 -11.53
CA PHE A 22 0.52 5.31 -10.10
C PHE A 22 -0.16 4.22 -9.29
N LEU A 23 0.55 3.76 -8.26
CA LEU A 23 0.01 2.88 -7.24
C LEU A 23 -0.21 3.66 -5.96
N ARG A 24 -1.45 3.66 -5.47
CA ARG A 24 -1.82 4.37 -4.25
C ARG A 24 -1.93 3.40 -3.08
N LEU A 25 -1.02 3.53 -2.14
CA LEU A 25 -1.04 2.79 -0.88
C LEU A 25 -1.82 3.60 0.14
N GLN A 26 -2.99 3.13 0.55
CA GLN A 26 -3.87 3.81 1.49
C GLN A 26 -3.89 3.09 2.84
N PHE A 27 -3.79 3.83 3.93
CA PHE A 27 -3.93 3.31 5.29
C PHE A 27 -4.77 4.27 6.14
N SER A 28 -5.15 3.86 7.36
CA SER A 28 -5.93 4.70 8.26
C SER A 28 -5.08 5.14 9.45
N ASP A 29 -5.22 6.41 9.80
CA ASP A 29 -4.65 6.97 11.02
C ASP A 29 -5.52 6.61 12.25
N ILE A 30 -5.02 6.79 13.48
CA ILE A 30 -5.72 6.56 14.76
C ILE A 30 -7.03 7.35 14.88
N HIS A 31 -7.14 8.46 14.15
CA HIS A 31 -8.36 9.27 14.07
C HIS A 31 -9.36 8.78 13.00
N GLY A 32 -9.11 7.62 12.36
CA GLY A 32 -9.92 7.08 11.27
C GLY A 32 -9.80 7.86 9.96
N THR A 33 -8.83 8.78 9.87
CA THR A 33 -8.61 9.58 8.66
C THR A 33 -7.81 8.76 7.65
N PRO A 34 -8.28 8.61 6.39
CA PRO A 34 -7.53 7.92 5.37
C PRO A 34 -6.30 8.72 4.95
N LYS A 35 -5.12 8.11 5.08
CA LYS A 35 -3.84 8.60 4.57
C LYS A 35 -3.42 7.76 3.39
N SER A 36 -2.59 8.32 2.51
CA SER A 36 -2.14 7.57 1.35
C SER A 36 -0.84 8.12 0.78
N MET A 37 -0.04 7.23 0.23
CA MET A 37 1.13 7.56 -0.57
C MET A 37 0.95 7.06 -2.00
N ALA A 38 1.53 7.77 -2.95
CA ALA A 38 1.52 7.37 -4.35
C ALA A 38 2.95 6.98 -4.77
N VAL A 39 3.08 5.78 -5.31
CA VAL A 39 4.30 5.28 -5.93
C VAL A 39 4.12 5.40 -7.43
N SER A 40 5.13 5.93 -8.12
CA SER A 40 5.14 5.93 -9.58
C SER A 40 5.61 4.56 -10.08
N LEU A 41 4.79 3.91 -10.88
CA LEU A 41 5.17 2.69 -11.59
C LEU A 41 5.81 3.11 -12.92
N LYS A 42 7.04 2.67 -13.20
CA LYS A 42 7.65 2.81 -14.54
C LYS A 42 7.26 1.63 -15.41
N LYS A 43 7.12 0.45 -14.80
CA LYS A 43 6.62 -0.79 -15.38
C LYS A 43 5.58 -1.43 -14.46
N PRO A 44 4.65 -2.24 -14.99
CA PRO A 44 3.71 -3.01 -14.16
C PRO A 44 4.42 -3.89 -13.13
N ASP A 45 5.53 -4.52 -13.51
CA ASP A 45 6.35 -5.39 -12.65
C ASP A 45 6.90 -4.66 -11.41
N ASP A 46 7.08 -3.32 -11.46
CA ASP A 46 7.52 -2.54 -10.29
C ASP A 46 6.50 -2.64 -9.13
N ALA A 47 5.25 -3.00 -9.41
CA ALA A 47 4.24 -3.22 -8.39
C ALA A 47 4.52 -4.50 -7.57
N GLU A 48 5.18 -5.51 -8.15
CA GLU A 48 5.54 -6.75 -7.46
C GLU A 48 6.50 -6.46 -6.31
N ASP A 49 7.53 -5.65 -6.55
CA ASP A 49 8.49 -5.23 -5.52
C ASP A 49 7.77 -4.53 -4.35
N VAL A 50 6.85 -3.61 -4.66
CA VAL A 50 6.05 -2.90 -3.64
C VAL A 50 5.13 -3.85 -2.86
N ILE A 51 4.61 -4.89 -3.51
CA ILE A 51 3.73 -5.88 -2.89
C ILE A 51 4.52 -6.83 -1.97
N ASN A 52 5.72 -7.23 -2.38
CA ASN A 52 6.55 -8.19 -1.66
C ASN A 52 7.33 -7.54 -0.52
N ASP A 53 8.01 -6.44 -0.79
CA ASP A 53 8.89 -5.77 0.17
C ASP A 53 8.13 -4.75 1.03
N GLY A 54 7.00 -4.24 0.54
CA GLY A 54 6.28 -3.13 1.14
C GLY A 54 6.95 -1.78 0.86
N LEU A 55 6.34 -0.70 1.36
CA LEU A 55 6.85 0.65 1.21
C LEU A 55 7.24 1.23 2.57
N LEU A 56 8.51 1.58 2.73
CA LEU A 56 8.98 2.30 3.91
C LEU A 56 8.50 3.75 3.90
N PHE A 57 8.05 4.22 5.06
CA PHE A 57 7.63 5.61 5.26
C PHE A 57 7.90 6.09 6.67
N ASP A 58 7.97 7.41 6.79
CA ASP A 58 8.19 8.08 8.08
C ASP A 58 6.86 8.27 8.82
N GLY A 59 6.62 7.41 9.80
CA GLY A 59 5.48 7.42 10.70
C GLY A 59 5.36 8.69 11.56
N SER A 60 6.43 9.49 11.68
CA SER A 60 6.36 10.78 12.38
C SER A 60 5.48 11.80 11.67
N SER A 61 5.25 11.60 10.36
CA SER A 61 4.35 12.42 9.54
C SER A 61 2.87 12.12 9.77
N VAL A 62 2.55 11.11 10.58
CA VAL A 62 1.18 10.69 10.90
C VAL A 62 0.89 10.98 12.39
N PRO A 63 -0.04 11.92 12.69
CA PRO A 63 -0.36 12.27 14.08
C PRO A 63 -0.84 11.08 14.90
N GLY A 64 -0.06 10.69 15.92
CA GLY A 64 -0.43 9.61 16.83
C GLY A 64 0.17 8.24 16.54
N PHE A 65 1.03 8.13 15.51
CA PHE A 65 1.77 6.89 15.24
C PHE A 65 3.02 6.76 16.12
N THR A 66 4.03 7.62 15.99
CA THR A 66 5.26 7.48 16.80
C THR A 66 5.81 8.82 17.27
N ALA A 67 6.50 8.81 18.42
CA ALA A 67 7.27 9.95 18.89
C ALA A 67 8.68 9.90 18.28
N ILE A 68 9.00 10.86 17.39
CA ILE A 68 10.28 11.45 16.92
C ILE A 68 11.56 10.56 16.74
N ASN A 69 11.73 9.41 17.40
CA ASN A 69 13.01 8.69 17.51
C ASN A 69 13.02 7.24 17.01
N ASN A 70 11.90 6.68 16.52
CA ASN A 70 11.85 5.38 15.84
C ASN A 70 10.67 5.38 14.86
N SER A 71 10.82 6.13 13.76
CA SER A 71 9.69 6.49 12.91
C SER A 71 9.63 5.74 11.57
N ASP A 72 10.62 4.92 11.24
CA ASP A 72 10.53 4.10 10.02
C ASP A 72 9.49 2.99 10.22
N LEU A 73 8.44 3.03 9.40
CA LEU A 73 7.38 2.03 9.34
C LEU A 73 7.28 1.49 7.91
N ALA A 74 6.75 0.28 7.76
CA ALA A 74 6.51 -0.35 6.48
C ALA A 74 5.01 -0.46 6.20
N LEU A 75 4.57 -0.02 5.04
CA LEU A 75 3.24 -0.31 4.51
C LEU A 75 3.28 -1.61 3.71
N LYS A 76 2.46 -2.59 4.11
CA LYS A 76 2.26 -3.81 3.32
C LYS A 76 0.87 -3.79 2.69
N PRO A 77 0.77 -3.80 1.34
CA PRO A 77 -0.52 -3.82 0.67
C PRO A 77 -1.25 -5.16 0.86
N ASP A 78 -2.56 -5.06 1.07
CA ASP A 78 -3.45 -6.21 1.09
C ASP A 78 -4.01 -6.46 -0.32
N LEU A 79 -3.60 -7.58 -0.93
CA LEU A 79 -3.95 -7.96 -2.30
C LEU A 79 -5.47 -8.06 -2.53
N ASP A 80 -6.23 -8.46 -1.51
CA ASP A 80 -7.69 -8.61 -1.61
C ASP A 80 -8.42 -7.25 -1.66
N THR A 81 -7.69 -6.14 -1.47
CA THR A 81 -8.25 -4.78 -1.47
C THR A 81 -7.92 -3.97 -2.73
N PHE A 82 -7.36 -4.63 -3.76
CA PHE A 82 -7.07 -3.98 -5.03
C PHE A 82 -8.30 -3.31 -5.62
N SER A 83 -8.16 -2.06 -6.03
CA SER A 83 -9.21 -1.31 -6.72
C SER A 83 -8.62 -0.31 -7.68
N THR A 84 -9.18 -0.22 -8.89
CA THR A 84 -8.95 0.90 -9.80
C THR A 84 -9.73 2.13 -9.31
N LEU A 85 -9.31 3.33 -9.71
CA LEU A 85 -9.99 4.59 -9.39
C LEU A 85 -10.72 5.12 -10.64
N PRO A 86 -11.99 4.76 -10.89
CA PRO A 86 -12.65 4.96 -12.18
C PRO A 86 -12.88 6.43 -12.56
N TRP A 87 -12.78 7.36 -11.61
CA TRP A 87 -12.90 8.79 -11.86
C TRP A 87 -11.56 9.44 -12.29
N ARG A 88 -10.46 8.69 -12.35
CA ARG A 88 -9.18 9.16 -12.91
C ARG A 88 -9.16 8.95 -14.43
N PRO A 89 -8.61 9.89 -15.20
CA PRO A 89 -8.47 9.74 -16.65
C PRO A 89 -7.52 8.58 -16.98
N GLU A 90 -7.80 7.85 -18.05
CA GLU A 90 -7.05 6.66 -18.49
C GLU A 90 -5.54 6.96 -18.65
N ASP A 91 -5.17 8.13 -19.17
CA ASP A 91 -3.76 8.55 -19.31
C ASP A 91 -2.97 8.68 -17.99
N LYS A 92 -3.69 8.76 -16.86
CA LYS A 92 -3.19 8.84 -15.48
C LYS A 92 -3.92 7.83 -14.60
N GLY A 93 -4.18 6.63 -15.12
CA GLY A 93 -4.72 5.50 -14.38
C GLY A 93 -4.00 5.37 -13.04
N THR A 94 -4.78 5.22 -11.97
CA THR A 94 -4.26 5.02 -10.62
C THR A 94 -4.99 3.84 -10.01
N CYS A 95 -4.22 2.84 -9.58
CA CYS A 95 -4.73 1.74 -8.78
C CYS A 95 -4.50 2.01 -7.30
N ARG A 96 -5.24 1.32 -6.44
CA ARG A 96 -5.19 1.50 -5.00
C ARG A 96 -5.12 0.15 -4.29
N PHE A 97 -4.29 0.10 -3.24
CA PHE A 97 -4.36 -0.90 -2.19
C PHE A 97 -4.69 -0.26 -0.86
N ILE A 98 -5.37 -1.02 0.00
CA ILE A 98 -5.37 -0.74 1.42
C ILE A 98 -4.21 -1.50 2.05
N CYS A 99 -3.43 -0.82 2.87
CA CYS A 99 -2.24 -1.35 3.49
C CYS A 99 -2.42 -1.51 4.99
N ASP A 100 -1.81 -2.55 5.52
CA ASP A 100 -1.54 -2.70 6.94
C ASP A 100 -0.16 -2.09 7.26
N VAL A 101 0.01 -1.61 8.49
CA VAL A 101 1.25 -0.96 8.93
C VAL A 101 2.05 -1.92 9.80
N TYR A 102 3.33 -2.03 9.48
CA TYR A 102 4.28 -2.88 10.17
C TYR A 102 5.48 -2.06 10.66
N ASN A 103 6.08 -2.54 11.74
CA ASN A 103 7.42 -2.10 12.15
C ASN A 103 8.47 -2.68 11.19
N THR A 104 9.67 -2.07 11.16
CA THR A 104 10.79 -2.54 10.33
C THR A 104 11.30 -3.92 10.69
N ASP A 105 11.03 -4.40 11.91
CA ASP A 105 11.30 -5.77 12.36
C ASP A 105 10.26 -6.80 11.86
N GLY A 106 9.22 -6.34 11.15
CA GLY A 106 8.16 -7.17 10.60
C GLY A 106 7.00 -7.44 11.58
N THR A 107 7.03 -6.89 12.80
CA THR A 107 5.91 -6.97 13.73
C THR A 107 4.79 -6.00 13.35
N HIS A 108 3.55 -6.30 13.74
CA HIS A 108 2.43 -5.40 13.51
C HIS A 108 2.59 -4.11 14.31
N PHE A 109 2.30 -2.98 13.67
CA PHE A 109 2.33 -1.70 14.35
C PHE A 109 1.06 -1.52 15.21
N GLU A 110 1.23 -1.36 16.52
CA GLU A 110 0.11 -1.28 17.48
C GLU A 110 -0.83 -0.09 17.23
N GLY A 111 -0.33 0.98 16.60
CA GLY A 111 -1.13 2.15 16.24
C GLY A 111 -1.93 1.99 14.95
N ASP A 112 -1.85 0.85 14.25
CA ASP A 112 -2.66 0.57 13.07
C ASP A 112 -4.07 0.14 13.46
N PRO A 113 -5.11 0.96 13.21
CA PRO A 113 -6.48 0.60 13.56
C PRO A 113 -6.97 -0.66 12.83
N ARG A 114 -6.48 -0.91 11.61
CA ARG A 114 -6.86 -2.08 10.81
C ARG A 114 -6.21 -3.34 11.37
N GLY A 115 -4.94 -3.25 11.75
CA GLY A 115 -4.21 -4.33 12.43
C GLY A 115 -4.85 -4.71 13.77
N VAL A 116 -5.29 -3.72 14.56
CA VAL A 116 -5.93 -3.95 15.87
C VAL A 116 -7.30 -4.63 15.77
N LEU A 117 -8.03 -4.46 14.66
CA LEU A 117 -9.35 -5.06 14.45
C LEU A 117 -9.30 -6.56 14.10
N LYS A 118 -8.17 -7.03 13.55
CA LYS A 118 -7.98 -8.43 13.11
C LYS A 118 -7.81 -9.36 14.31
#